data_AF-A0A497FFN4-F1
#
_entry.id   AF-A0A497FFN4-F1
#
_cell.length_a   1.000
_cell.length_b   1.000
_cell.length_c   1.000
_cell.angle_alpha   90.00
_cell.angle_beta   90.00
_cell.angle_gamma   90.00
#
_symmetry.space_group_name_H-M   'P 1'
#
loop_
_entity.id
_entity.type
_entity.pdbx_description
1 polymer ?
#
loop_
_entity_poly.entity_id
_entity_poly.type
_entity_poly.pdbx_seq_one_letter_code
_entity_poly.pdbx_strand_id
1 'polypeptide(L)'
;MSFWNYFQKVIDLLSGVINVDILGSELSVSGEIDTSTETSPATILLPSSGKCLDTRGVYLYSNSTSGEIEAKFTSGTLLAKLYCSKQTMVSLDKVRFPGTIDEAIVLSWQGLSQGAKIYWVIRYKER
;
A
#
# COMPACT_ATOMS: atom_id res chain seq x y z
N MET A 1 -30.99 -28.47 -11.98
CA MET A 1 -30.62 -28.46 -10.54
C MET A 1 -31.76 -27.77 -9.79
N SER A 2 -32.35 -28.41 -8.77
CA SER A 2 -33.53 -27.86 -8.06
C SER A 2 -33.18 -26.56 -7.32
N PHE A 3 -34.11 -25.60 -7.26
CA PHE A 3 -33.99 -24.36 -6.47
C PHE A 3 -33.54 -24.65 -5.03
N TRP A 4 -34.09 -25.71 -4.42
CA TRP A 4 -33.75 -26.13 -3.07
C TRP A 4 -32.30 -26.59 -2.92
N ASN A 5 -31.72 -27.23 -3.94
CA ASN A 5 -30.31 -27.66 -3.91
C ASN A 5 -29.36 -26.46 -4.04
N TYR A 6 -29.77 -25.41 -4.75
CA TYR A 6 -29.00 -24.18 -4.84
C TYR A 6 -29.10 -23.38 -3.54
N PHE A 7 -30.30 -23.26 -2.99
CA PHE A 7 -30.56 -22.56 -1.73
C PHE A 7 -29.83 -23.20 -0.55
N GLN A 8 -29.82 -24.54 -0.47
CA GLN A 8 -29.08 -25.26 0.57
C GLN A 8 -27.57 -25.01 0.47
N LYS A 9 -26.99 -24.97 -0.73
CA LYS A 9 -25.57 -24.63 -0.92
C LYS A 9 -25.24 -23.22 -0.43
N VAL A 10 -26.14 -22.26 -0.64
CA VAL A 10 -25.94 -20.88 -0.16
C VAL A 10 -26.00 -20.84 1.37
N ILE A 11 -26.94 -21.55 1.98
CA ILE A 11 -27.01 -21.68 3.44
C ILE A 11 -25.72 -22.29 3.97
N ASP A 12 -25.27 -23.41 3.42
CA ASP A 12 -24.06 -24.10 3.87
C ASP A 12 -22.80 -23.22 3.77
N LEU A 13 -22.73 -22.38 2.72
CA LEU A 13 -21.64 -21.41 2.52
C LEU A 13 -21.67 -20.27 3.57
N LEU A 14 -22.87 -19.85 3.98
CA LEU A 14 -23.08 -18.75 4.93
C LEU A 14 -23.09 -19.20 6.40
N SER A 15 -23.43 -20.45 6.67
CA SER A 15 -23.47 -21.04 8.02
C SER A 15 -22.15 -21.66 8.46
N GLY A 16 -21.18 -21.79 7.55
CA GLY A 16 -19.82 -22.23 7.87
C GLY A 16 -19.03 -21.17 8.63
N VAL A 17 -17.92 -21.58 9.27
CA VAL A 17 -16.92 -20.62 9.77
C VAL A 17 -16.34 -19.89 8.57
N ILE A 18 -16.72 -18.62 8.38
CA ILE A 18 -16.08 -17.76 7.39
C ILE A 18 -14.64 -17.56 7.86
N ASN A 19 -13.70 -18.17 7.14
CA ASN A 19 -12.29 -18.01 7.42
C ASN A 19 -11.89 -16.55 7.10
N VAL A 20 -12.01 -15.68 8.09
CA VAL A 20 -11.58 -14.28 8.04
C VAL A 20 -10.10 -14.19 8.41
N ASP A 21 -9.25 -15.01 7.76
CA ASP A 21 -7.81 -14.88 7.93
C ASP A 21 -7.34 -13.56 7.31
N ILE A 22 -7.35 -12.53 8.16
CA ILE A 22 -6.86 -11.19 7.81
C ILE A 22 -5.37 -11.27 7.50
N LEU A 23 -4.62 -12.14 8.19
CA LEU A 23 -3.17 -12.27 8.01
C LEU A 23 -2.82 -13.02 6.73
N GLY A 24 -3.59 -14.04 6.37
CA GLY A 24 -3.42 -14.82 5.14
C GLY A 24 -3.96 -14.14 3.87
N SER A 25 -4.78 -13.09 4.00
CA SER A 25 -5.33 -12.34 2.86
C SER A 25 -4.72 -10.94 2.66
N GLU A 26 -3.77 -10.55 3.50
CA GLU A 26 -2.98 -9.34 3.36
C GLU A 26 -1.54 -9.67 2.97
N LEU A 27 -1.02 -8.90 2.01
CA LEU A 27 0.36 -8.97 1.55
C LEU A 27 1.13 -7.78 2.11
N SER A 28 2.46 -7.95 2.19
CA SER A 28 3.38 -6.89 2.58
C SER A 28 4.54 -6.85 1.62
N VAL A 29 4.92 -5.67 1.18
CA VAL A 29 6.13 -5.43 0.38
C VAL A 29 6.90 -4.27 1.00
N SER A 30 8.22 -4.33 0.91
CA SER A 30 9.12 -3.29 1.41
C SER A 30 10.29 -3.08 0.45
N GLY A 31 10.88 -1.90 0.52
CA GLY A 31 12.09 -1.58 -0.22
C GLY A 31 12.83 -0.40 0.38
N GLU A 32 14.02 -0.16 -0.14
CA GLU A 32 14.81 1.04 0.14
C GLU A 32 15.12 1.73 -1.19
N ILE A 33 14.94 3.05 -1.22
CA ILE A 33 15.32 3.92 -2.33
C ILE A 33 16.54 4.71 -1.91
N ASP A 34 17.59 4.66 -2.72
CA ASP A 34 18.71 5.59 -2.65
C ASP A 34 18.44 6.77 -3.58
N THR A 35 18.24 7.96 -3.00
CA THR A 35 17.86 9.16 -3.77
C THR A 35 19.02 9.73 -4.59
N SER A 36 20.24 9.18 -4.44
CA SER A 36 21.39 9.54 -5.27
C SER A 36 21.40 8.82 -6.63
N THR A 37 20.67 7.71 -6.75
CA THR A 37 20.62 6.90 -7.96
C THR A 37 19.23 6.86 -8.59
N GLU A 38 18.18 6.91 -7.76
CA GLU A 38 16.79 6.84 -8.21
C GLU A 38 16.19 8.23 -8.45
N THR A 39 15.21 8.31 -9.35
CA THR A 39 14.52 9.57 -9.68
C THR A 39 13.08 9.59 -9.15
N SER A 40 12.65 10.77 -8.71
CA SER A 40 11.29 11.01 -8.20
C SER A 40 10.35 11.38 -9.36
N PRO A 41 9.13 10.84 -9.44
CA PRO A 41 8.58 9.76 -8.61
C PRO A 41 9.06 8.36 -9.04
N ALA A 42 9.19 7.45 -8.07
CA ALA A 42 9.51 6.04 -8.32
C ALA A 42 8.31 5.12 -8.03
N THR A 43 8.05 4.17 -8.92
CA THR A 43 7.02 3.14 -8.73
C THR A 43 7.51 2.09 -7.74
N ILE A 44 6.75 1.87 -6.67
CA ILE A 44 7.12 0.93 -5.60
C ILE A 44 6.25 -0.33 -5.55
N LEU A 45 5.01 -0.25 -6.06
CA LEU A 45 4.12 -1.40 -6.11
C LEU A 45 3.18 -1.28 -7.32
N LEU A 46 3.19 -2.32 -8.15
CA LEU A 46 2.29 -2.48 -9.29
C LEU A 46 1.35 -3.66 -9.01
N PRO A 47 0.02 -3.53 -9.16
CA PRO A 47 -0.87 -4.67 -9.11
C PRO A 47 -0.67 -5.60 -10.32
N SER A 48 -1.08 -6.84 -10.15
CA SER A 48 -1.32 -7.78 -11.24
C SER A 48 -2.39 -7.21 -12.18
N SER A 49 -2.27 -7.51 -13.48
CA SER A 49 -3.20 -6.97 -14.47
C SER A 49 -4.67 -7.30 -14.15
N GLY A 50 -5.52 -6.28 -14.20
CA GLY A 50 -6.95 -6.35 -13.87
C GLY A 50 -7.25 -6.31 -12.37
N LYS A 51 -6.24 -6.08 -11.50
CA LYS A 51 -6.39 -6.03 -10.05
C LYS A 51 -6.31 -4.61 -9.48
N CYS A 52 -6.89 -4.42 -8.30
CA CYS A 52 -6.80 -3.18 -7.54
C CYS A 52 -5.96 -3.41 -6.27
N LEU A 53 -5.18 -2.41 -5.88
CA LEU A 53 -4.52 -2.38 -4.58
C LEU A 53 -5.43 -1.73 -3.53
N ASP A 54 -5.59 -2.36 -2.38
CA ASP A 54 -6.33 -1.83 -1.23
C ASP A 54 -5.40 -1.79 -0.02
N THR A 55 -4.90 -0.61 0.33
CA THR A 55 -3.87 -0.46 1.37
C THR A 55 -4.40 -0.81 2.76
N ARG A 56 -3.54 -1.34 3.63
CA ARG A 56 -3.83 -1.75 5.02
C ARG A 56 -2.85 -1.17 6.03
N GLY A 57 -1.77 -0.56 5.53
CA GLY A 57 -0.79 0.14 6.32
C GLY A 57 0.27 0.72 5.40
N VAL A 58 0.75 1.91 5.75
CA VAL A 58 1.79 2.61 5.00
C VAL A 58 2.81 3.12 5.99
N TYR A 59 4.07 2.74 5.77
CA TYR A 59 5.18 3.10 6.63
C TYR A 59 6.27 3.73 5.78
N LEU A 60 6.69 4.93 6.17
CA LEU A 60 7.75 5.70 5.51
C LEU A 60 8.81 6.06 6.53
N TYR A 61 10.07 5.87 6.17
CA TYR A 61 11.23 6.21 6.98
C TYR A 61 12.26 6.91 6.09
N SER A 62 12.96 7.90 6.64
CA SER A 62 14.09 8.50 5.95
C SER A 62 15.14 8.99 6.93
N ASN A 63 16.40 8.96 6.50
CA ASN A 63 17.50 9.63 7.18
C ASN A 63 17.66 11.11 6.76
N SER A 64 16.80 11.62 5.86
CA SER A 64 16.81 13.02 5.46
C SER A 64 16.44 13.92 6.64
N THR A 65 17.07 15.09 6.70
CA THR A 65 16.80 16.14 7.70
C THR A 65 15.99 17.31 7.11
N SER A 66 15.64 17.23 5.83
CA SER A 66 14.93 18.27 5.09
C SER A 66 14.02 17.66 4.02
N GLY A 67 13.07 18.46 3.52
CA GLY A 67 12.16 18.04 2.45
C GLY A 67 11.00 17.16 2.92
N GLU A 68 10.35 16.57 1.94
CA GLU A 68 9.14 15.78 2.11
C GLU A 68 9.09 14.58 1.17
N ILE A 69 8.42 13.52 1.64
CA ILE A 69 8.20 12.28 0.91
C ILE A 69 6.69 11.99 0.95
N GLU A 70 6.13 11.59 -0.18
CA GLU A 70 4.73 11.24 -0.35
C GLU A 70 4.63 9.83 -0.92
N ALA A 71 3.83 8.99 -0.28
CA ALA A 71 3.29 7.79 -0.91
C ALA A 71 1.91 8.10 -1.47
N LYS A 72 1.69 7.80 -2.75
CA LYS A 72 0.41 8.06 -3.42
C LYS A 72 0.12 7.03 -4.48
N PHE A 73 -1.15 6.86 -4.79
CA PHE A 73 -1.53 6.21 -6.04
C PHE A 73 -1.16 7.08 -7.24
N THR A 74 -0.96 6.48 -8.42
CA THR A 74 -0.65 7.21 -9.66
C THR A 74 -1.73 8.21 -10.06
N SER A 75 -3.00 8.04 -9.64
CA SER A 75 -4.05 9.06 -9.80
C SER A 75 -3.84 10.33 -8.97
N GLY A 76 -2.97 10.28 -7.96
CA GLY A 76 -2.69 11.39 -7.05
C GLY A 76 -3.31 11.25 -5.65
N THR A 77 -4.07 10.19 -5.38
CA THR A 77 -4.61 9.93 -4.03
C THR A 77 -3.47 9.69 -3.04
N LEU A 78 -3.32 10.58 -2.06
CA LEU A 78 -2.25 10.54 -1.07
C LEU A 78 -2.52 9.48 0.00
N LEU A 79 -1.54 8.59 0.22
CA LEU A 79 -1.61 7.50 1.18
C LEU A 79 -0.90 7.82 2.48
N ALA A 80 0.27 8.46 2.39
CA ALA A 80 1.07 8.92 3.51
C ALA A 80 1.98 10.07 3.08
N LYS A 81 2.37 10.92 4.03
CA LYS A 81 3.35 11.98 3.82
C LYS A 81 4.29 12.09 5.01
N LEU A 82 5.59 12.11 4.75
CA LEU A 82 6.65 12.29 5.74
C LEU A 82 7.33 13.63 5.54
N TYR A 83 7.18 14.53 6.52
CA TYR A 83 7.91 15.79 6.59
C TYR A 83 9.24 15.57 7.31
N CYS A 84 10.31 15.37 6.54
CA CYS A 84 11.63 14.98 7.06
C CYS A 84 12.28 16.05 7.95
N SER A 85 11.84 17.31 7.82
CA SER A 85 12.27 18.40 8.71
C SER A 85 11.69 18.31 10.13
N LYS A 86 10.71 17.42 10.36
CA LYS A 86 9.99 17.29 11.64
C LYS A 86 10.04 15.88 12.20
N GLN A 87 10.00 14.87 11.35
CA GLN A 87 9.88 13.46 11.72
C GLN A 87 10.81 12.63 10.85
N THR A 88 11.34 11.55 11.39
CA THR A 88 12.15 10.57 10.65
C THR A 88 11.33 9.36 10.20
N MET A 89 10.13 9.18 10.74
CA MET A 89 9.19 8.15 10.31
C MET A 89 7.74 8.61 10.35
N VAL A 90 6.93 8.00 9.51
CA VAL A 90 5.46 8.00 9.59
C VAL A 90 5.00 6.55 9.51
N SER A 91 4.23 6.14 10.52
CA SER A 91 3.66 4.79 10.63
C SER A 91 2.15 4.91 10.71
N LEU A 92 1.47 4.61 9.60
CA LEU A 92 0.02 4.62 9.53
C LEU A 92 -0.47 3.18 9.55
N ASP A 93 -0.70 2.64 10.74
CA ASP A 93 -1.27 1.31 10.88
C ASP A 93 -2.78 1.34 10.60
N LYS A 94 -3.29 0.31 9.93
CA LYS A 94 -4.74 0.11 9.66
C LYS A 94 -5.41 1.19 8.82
N VAL A 95 -4.64 2.03 8.12
CA VAL A 95 -5.23 2.93 7.11
C VAL A 95 -5.65 2.15 5.88
N ARG A 96 -6.80 2.53 5.33
CA ARG A 96 -7.40 1.90 4.16
C ARG A 96 -7.71 2.92 3.09
N PHE A 97 -6.96 2.84 2.00
CA PHE A 97 -7.22 3.56 0.77
C PHE A 97 -7.40 2.56 -0.38
N PRO A 98 -8.61 2.49 -0.97
CA PRO A 98 -8.86 1.65 -2.13
C PRO A 98 -8.37 2.36 -3.40
N GLY A 99 -7.48 1.71 -4.15
CA GLY A 99 -7.10 2.14 -5.50
C GLY A 99 -8.06 1.62 -6.56
N THR A 100 -7.89 2.12 -7.78
CA THR A 100 -8.56 1.67 -9.00
C THR A 100 -7.85 0.48 -9.64
N ILE A 101 -8.43 -0.07 -10.70
CA ILE A 101 -7.85 -1.17 -11.47
C ILE A 101 -6.54 -0.71 -12.10
N ASP A 102 -5.52 -1.57 -12.05
CA ASP A 102 -4.18 -1.35 -12.63
C ASP A 102 -3.46 -0.10 -12.09
N GLU A 103 -3.88 0.38 -10.92
CA GLU A 103 -3.32 1.58 -10.31
C GLU A 103 -2.10 1.24 -9.44
N ALA A 104 -0.96 1.83 -9.78
CA ALA A 104 0.28 1.64 -9.05
C ALA A 104 0.39 2.59 -7.85
N ILE A 105 1.20 2.20 -6.86
CA ILE A 105 1.65 3.09 -5.80
C ILE A 105 3.05 3.59 -6.16
N VAL A 106 3.21 4.90 -6.06
CA VAL A 106 4.48 5.61 -6.30
C VAL A 106 4.92 6.34 -5.03
N LEU A 107 6.23 6.48 -4.86
CA LEU A 107 6.83 7.42 -3.94
C LEU A 107 7.32 8.64 -4.71
N SER A 108 6.93 9.83 -4.28
CA SER A 108 7.52 11.08 -4.73
C SER A 108 8.19 11.79 -3.57
N TRP A 109 9.36 12.35 -3.81
CA TRP A 109 10.08 13.15 -2.83
C TRP A 109 10.57 14.45 -3.43
N GLN A 110 10.73 15.46 -2.56
CA GLN A 110 11.23 16.77 -2.92
C GLN A 110 12.06 17.38 -1.78
N GLY A 111 13.17 18.01 -2.15
CA GLY A 111 13.99 18.80 -1.23
C GLY A 111 14.66 17.98 -0.12
N LEU A 112 14.95 16.70 -0.38
CA LEU A 112 15.66 15.85 0.56
C LEU A 112 17.14 16.22 0.66
N SER A 113 17.76 15.91 1.80
CA SER A 113 19.19 16.04 2.01
C SER A 113 19.97 15.16 1.01
N GLN A 114 21.17 15.58 0.61
CA GLN A 114 21.99 14.82 -0.33
C GLN A 114 22.31 13.42 0.22
N GLY A 115 22.16 12.38 -0.62
CA GLY A 115 22.39 10.99 -0.22
C GLY A 115 21.33 10.43 0.73
N ALA A 116 20.14 11.04 0.76
CA ALA A 116 19.04 10.53 1.56
C ALA A 116 18.60 9.14 1.07
N LYS A 117 18.15 8.35 2.03
CA LYS A 117 17.54 7.05 1.83
C LYS A 117 16.10 7.09 2.27
N ILE A 118 15.25 6.38 1.54
CA ILE A 118 13.83 6.23 1.86
C ILE A 118 13.55 4.75 2.02
N TYR A 119 13.29 4.33 3.25
CA TYR A 119 12.80 2.98 3.52
C TYR A 119 11.28 3.02 3.61
N TRP A 120 10.61 2.07 2.95
CA TRP A 120 9.15 2.02 2.88
C TRP A 120 8.64 0.61 3.06
N VAL A 121 7.44 0.51 3.64
CA VAL A 121 6.67 -0.73 3.76
C VAL A 121 5.22 -0.44 3.43
N ILE A 122 4.63 -1.23 2.53
CA ILE A 122 3.20 -1.18 2.21
C ILE A 122 2.59 -2.53 2.59
N ARG A 123 1.58 -2.46 3.45
CA ARG A 123 0.64 -3.57 3.66
C ARG A 123 -0.57 -3.34 2.77
N TYR A 124 -1.01 -4.37 2.07
CA TYR A 124 -2.12 -4.23 1.12
C TYR A 124 -2.87 -5.54 0.93
N LYS A 125 -4.06 -5.44 0.36
CA LYS A 125 -4.81 -6.55 -0.21
C LYS A 125 -5.00 -6.28 -1.69
N GLU A 126 -4.78 -7.32 -2.49
CA GLU A 126 -5.05 -7.29 -3.91
C GLU A 126 -6.41 -7.91 -4.20
N ARG A 127 -7.22 -7.28 -5.07
CA ARG A 127 -8.58 -7.73 -5.38
C ARG A 127 -8.88 -7.65 -6.87
#